data_AF-A0A0M8RDH1-F1
#
_entry.id   AF-A0A0M8RDH1-F1
#
_cell.length_a   1.000
_cell.length_b   1.000
_cell.length_c   1.000
_cell.angle_alpha   90.00
_cell.angle_beta   90.00
_cell.angle_gamma   90.00
#
_symmetry.space_group_name_H-M   'P 1'
#
loop_
_entity.id
_entity.type
_entity.pdbx_description
1 polymer ?
#
loop_
_entity_poly.entity_id
_entity_poly.type
_entity_poly.pdbx_seq_one_letter_code
_entity_poly.pdbx_strand_id
1 'polypeptide(L)' 'MQEAFFLRTIRDYVPELAGIEPDALVKHANALCTARGQALKEQLQKTREELKLDKNQMTKLTAQALIRCRPELAR' A
#
# COMPACT_ATOMS: atom_id res chain seq x y z
N MET A 1 3.82 10.71 -2.73
CA MET A 1 4.77 9.61 -2.43
C MET A 1 5.87 9.63 -3.48
N GLN A 2 7.14 9.33 -3.15
CA GLN A 2 8.15 9.11 -4.21
C GLN A 2 7.94 7.71 -4.81
N GLU A 3 7.25 7.62 -5.94
CA GLU A 3 6.83 6.36 -6.59
C GLU A 3 7.98 5.39 -6.82
N ALA A 4 9.07 5.86 -7.42
CA ALA A 4 10.24 5.03 -7.70
C ALA A 4 10.82 4.39 -6.42
N PHE A 5 10.84 5.15 -5.31
CA PHE A 5 11.34 4.63 -4.04
C PHE A 5 10.35 3.67 -3.38
N PHE A 6 9.03 3.89 -3.54
CA PHE A 6 8.01 2.95 -3.06
C PHE A 6 8.06 1.63 -3.83
N LEU A 7 8.04 1.68 -5.17
CA LEU A 7 8.11 0.50 -6.03
C LEU A 7 9.40 -0.29 -5.81
N ARG A 8 10.53 0.40 -5.61
CA ARG A 8 11.79 -0.25 -5.22
C ARG A 8 11.65 -0.98 -3.89
N THR A 9 11.07 -0.35 -2.87
CA THR A 9 10.85 -1.01 -1.57
C THR A 9 9.90 -2.21 -1.68
N ILE A 10 8.84 -2.10 -2.47
CA ILE A 10 7.96 -3.25 -2.72
C ILE A 10 8.74 -4.39 -3.39
N ARG A 11 9.54 -4.09 -4.42
CA ARG A 11 10.36 -5.09 -5.10
C ARG A 11 11.39 -5.75 -4.20
N ASP A 12 12.06 -4.96 -3.34
CA ASP A 12 13.16 -5.43 -2.50
C ASP A 12 12.68 -6.14 -1.22
N TYR A 13 11.52 -5.75 -0.66
CA TYR A 13 11.04 -6.25 0.65
C TYR A 13 9.72 -7.00 0.62
N VAL A 14 8.96 -6.89 -0.48
CA VAL A 14 7.62 -7.49 -0.62
C VAL A 14 7.48 -8.14 -2.01
N PRO A 15 8.31 -9.16 -2.33
CA PRO A 15 8.37 -9.75 -3.67
C PRO A 15 7.04 -10.39 -4.10
N GLU A 16 6.17 -10.75 -3.15
CA GLU A 16 4.83 -11.26 -3.42
C GLU A 16 3.88 -10.24 -4.07
N LEU A 17 4.23 -8.94 -4.07
CA LEU A 17 3.49 -7.89 -4.78
C LEU A 17 4.10 -7.57 -6.15
N ALA A 18 5.23 -8.18 -6.54
CA ALA A 18 5.94 -7.87 -7.78
C ALA A 18 5.15 -8.22 -9.06
N GLY A 19 4.15 -9.10 -8.96
CA GLY A 19 3.26 -9.44 -10.06
C GLY A 19 2.10 -8.44 -10.28
N ILE A 20 2.00 -7.40 -9.47
CA ILE A 20 0.94 -6.39 -9.56
C ILE A 20 1.44 -5.20 -10.35
N GLU A 21 0.56 -4.61 -11.15
CA GLU A 21 0.87 -3.42 -11.92
C GLU A 21 1.40 -2.29 -11.02
N PRO A 22 2.59 -1.72 -11.34
CA PRO A 22 3.22 -0.68 -10.53
C PRO A 22 2.33 0.55 -10.31
N ASP A 23 1.65 1.02 -11.35
CA ASP A 23 0.73 2.17 -11.28
C ASP A 23 -0.44 1.91 -10.32
N ALA A 24 -1.02 0.71 -10.37
CA ALA A 24 -2.09 0.32 -9.47
C ALA A 24 -1.60 0.30 -8.01
N LEU A 25 -0.43 -0.29 -7.74
CA LEU A 25 0.19 -0.29 -6.40
C LEU A 25 0.39 1.15 -5.88
N VAL A 26 0.97 2.02 -6.70
CA VAL A 26 1.21 3.42 -6.35
C VAL A 26 -0.10 4.15 -6.07
N LYS A 27 -1.10 4.01 -6.95
CA LYS A 27 -2.40 4.66 -6.82
C LYS A 27 -3.07 4.29 -5.50
N HIS A 28 -3.14 3.00 -5.20
CA HIS A 28 -3.73 2.52 -3.96
C HIS A 28 -2.93 2.92 -2.73
N ALA A 29 -1.59 2.85 -2.78
CA ALA A 29 -0.73 3.27 -1.67
C ALA A 29 -0.88 4.77 -1.36
N ASN A 30 -0.92 5.63 -2.39
CA ASN A 30 -1.21 7.06 -2.24
C ASN A 30 -2.58 7.30 -1.61
N ALA A 31 -3.58 6.53 -2.02
CA ALA A 31 -4.94 6.68 -1.52
C ALA A 31 -5.10 6.18 -0.06
N LEU A 32 -4.33 5.16 0.34
CA LEU A 32 -4.22 4.73 1.74
C LEU A 32 -3.56 5.80 2.62
N CYS A 33 -2.58 6.52 2.07
CA CYS A 33 -1.90 7.59 2.79
C CYS A 33 -2.79 8.79 3.15
N THR A 34 -3.71 9.14 2.25
CA THR A 34 -4.61 10.28 2.43
C THR A 34 -5.85 9.93 3.26
N ALA A 35 -6.30 8.67 3.19
CA ALA A 35 -7.48 8.22 3.91
C ALA A 35 -7.32 8.28 5.45
N ARG A 36 -8.42 8.50 6.16
CA ARG A 36 -8.50 8.56 7.63
C ARG A 36 -9.82 7.96 8.13
N GLY A 37 -9.81 7.44 9.36
CA GLY A 37 -11.02 6.96 10.03
C GLY A 37 -11.76 5.90 9.20
N GLN A 38 -13.05 6.13 8.94
CA GLN A 38 -13.89 5.22 8.16
C GLN A 38 -13.43 5.09 6.69
N ALA A 39 -13.00 6.20 6.07
CA ALA A 39 -12.50 6.19 4.69
C ALA A 39 -11.25 5.31 4.54
N LEU A 40 -10.44 5.16 5.59
CA LEU A 40 -9.30 4.23 5.57
C LEU A 40 -9.78 2.78 5.49
N LYS A 41 -10.82 2.41 6.25
CA LYS A 41 -11.38 1.05 6.21
C LYS A 41 -11.96 0.71 4.84
N GLU A 42 -12.66 1.67 4.23
CA GLU A 42 -13.20 1.52 2.86
C GLU A 42 -12.07 1.39 1.83
N GLN A 43 -11.04 2.23 1.94
CA GLN A 43 -9.89 2.15 1.05
C GLN A 43 -9.13 0.83 1.18
N LEU A 44 -9.02 0.29 2.40
CA LEU A 44 -8.41 -1.01 2.64
C LEU A 44 -9.20 -2.14 1.96
N GLN A 45 -10.54 -2.13 2.07
CA GLN A 45 -11.37 -3.11 1.37
C GLN A 45 -11.23 -2.98 -0.14
N LYS A 46 -11.40 -1.77 -0.67
CA LYS A 46 -11.28 -1.50 -2.10
C LYS A 46 -9.95 -1.94 -2.68
N THR A 47 -8.84 -1.59 -2.01
CA THR A 47 -7.49 -1.98 -2.44
C THR A 47 -7.32 -3.49 -2.46
N ARG A 48 -7.83 -4.19 -1.44
CA ARG A 48 -7.76 -5.64 -1.39
C ARG A 48 -8.52 -6.30 -2.54
N GLU A 49 -9.71 -5.80 -2.86
CA GLU A 49 -10.55 -6.36 -3.93
C GLU A 49 -10.00 -6.03 -5.33
N GLU A 50 -9.64 -4.77 -5.60
CA GLU A 50 -9.15 -4.34 -6.92
C GLU A 50 -7.79 -4.96 -7.25
N LEU A 51 -6.89 -5.07 -6.27
CA LEU A 51 -5.57 -5.68 -6.45
C LEU A 51 -5.57 -7.19 -6.19
N LYS A 52 -6.73 -7.79 -5.86
CA LYS A 52 -6.89 -9.22 -5.53
C LYS A 52 -5.88 -9.73 -4.50
N LEU A 53 -5.64 -8.92 -3.48
CA LEU A 53 -4.63 -9.21 -2.46
C LEU A 53 -5.14 -10.22 -1.44
N ASP A 54 -4.25 -11.12 -1.04
CA ASP A 54 -4.45 -11.89 0.18
C ASP A 54 -4.25 -10.99 1.43
N LYS A 55 -4.59 -11.51 2.61
CA LYS A 55 -4.48 -10.74 3.87
C LYS A 55 -3.04 -10.29 4.14
N ASN A 56 -2.05 -11.14 3.90
CA ASN A 56 -0.64 -10.88 4.14
C ASN A 56 -0.11 -9.80 3.18
N GLN A 57 -0.36 -9.96 1.88
CA GLN A 57 -0.07 -8.95 0.86
C GLN A 57 -0.67 -7.59 1.22
N MET A 58 -1.94 -7.56 1.63
CA MET A 58 -2.64 -6.34 2.01
C MET A 58 -2.02 -5.66 3.23
N THR A 59 -1.65 -6.43 4.25
CA THR A 59 -0.97 -5.91 5.45
C THR A 59 0.38 -5.31 5.09
N LYS A 60 1.19 -5.99 4.26
CA LYS A 60 2.51 -5.49 3.84
C LYS A 60 2.39 -4.23 2.98
N LEU A 61 1.48 -4.20 2.01
CA LEU A 61 1.22 -3.02 1.20
C LEU A 61 0.84 -1.83 2.08
N THR A 62 -0.11 -2.04 3.00
CA THR A 62 -0.57 -1.01 3.93
C THR A 62 0.55 -0.51 4.83
N ALA A 63 1.34 -1.41 5.42
CA ALA A 63 2.47 -1.05 6.26
C ALA A 63 3.49 -0.21 5.50
N GLN A 64 3.88 -0.62 4.29
CA GLN A 64 4.83 0.13 3.45
C GLN A 64 4.27 1.49 3.02
N ALA A 65 2.99 1.56 2.66
CA ALA A 65 2.34 2.82 2.34
C ALA A 65 2.36 3.76 3.56
N LEU A 66 1.89 3.29 4.72
CA LEU A 66 1.76 4.10 5.93
C LEU A 66 3.11 4.52 6.51
N ILE A 67 4.12 3.64 6.60
CA ILE A 67 5.47 4.00 7.07
C ILE A 67 6.02 5.20 6.29
N ARG A 68 5.73 5.27 4.98
CA ARG A 68 6.25 6.31 4.10
C ARG A 68 5.54 7.66 4.20
N CYS A 69 4.25 7.67 4.51
CA CYS A 69 3.45 8.90 4.52
C CYS A 69 2.94 9.31 5.91
N ARG A 70 3.06 8.41 6.89
CA ARG A 70 2.67 8.55 8.29
C ARG A 70 3.74 7.88 9.17
N PRO A 71 5.00 8.35 9.14
CA PRO A 71 6.06 7.74 9.93
C PRO A 71 5.75 7.73 11.45
N GLU A 72 4.89 8.65 11.90
CA GLU A 72 4.34 8.72 13.25
C GLU A 72 3.45 7.54 13.67
N LEU A 73 2.85 6.81 12.72
CA LEU A 73 2.03 5.62 12.97
C LEU A 73 2.85 4.32 13.03
N ALA A 74 4.15 4.39 12.72
CA ALA A 74 5.07 3.25 12.73
C ALA A 74 5.89 3.12 14.02
N ARG A 75 5.58 3.93 15.04
CA ARG A 75 6.20 3.93 16.38
C ARG A 75 5.31 3.19 17.37
#